data_AF-A0A800AHT5-F1
#
_entry.id   AF-A0A800AHT5-F1
#
_cell.length_a   1.000
_cell.length_b   1.000
_cell.length_c   1.000
_cell.angle_alpha   90.00
_cell.angle_beta   90.00
_cell.angle_gamma   90.00
#
_symmetry.space_group_name_H-M   'P 1'
#
loop_
_entity.id
_entity.type
_entity.pdbx_description
1 polymer ?
#
loop_
_entity_poly.entity_id
_entity_poly.type
_entity_poly.pdbx_seq_one_letter_code
_entity_poly.pdbx_strand_id
1 'polypeptide(L)'
;MEDFDKVIEELQTSIIEEARKIYPEKVIEYWLEPKNAGKMDNPDGFARITGSCGDTIEISLKVRNDTIIDAKLEELGIGWVADKLVEYNKLP
;
A
#
# COMPACT_ATOMS: atom_id res chain seq x y z
N MET A 1 5.58 0.84 27.12
CA MET A 1 5.86 0.99 25.66
C MET A 1 6.27 -0.39 25.14
N GLU A 2 7.29 -1.02 25.73
CA GLU A 2 7.70 -2.41 25.42
C GLU A 2 6.57 -3.46 25.49
N ASP A 3 5.68 -3.40 26.49
CA ASP A 3 4.55 -4.35 26.58
C ASP A 3 3.57 -4.23 25.40
N PHE A 4 3.40 -3.03 24.86
CA PHE A 4 2.50 -2.79 23.74
C PHE A 4 3.15 -3.23 22.42
N ASP A 5 4.43 -2.95 22.24
CA ASP A 5 5.20 -3.38 21.07
C ASP A 5 5.22 -4.91 20.97
N LYS A 6 5.41 -5.60 22.11
CA LYS A 6 5.34 -7.06 22.17
C LYS A 6 3.97 -7.61 21.74
N VAL A 7 2.88 -6.98 22.19
CA VAL A 7 1.52 -7.38 21.78
C VAL A 7 1.33 -7.18 20.27
N ILE A 8 1.86 -6.10 19.69
CA ILE A 8 1.80 -5.87 18.25
C ILE A 8 2.58 -6.96 17.48
N GLU A 9 3.80 -7.28 17.92
CA GLU A 9 4.63 -8.31 17.28
C GLU A 9 3.97 -9.69 17.32
N GLU A 10 3.38 -10.07 18.45
CA GLU A 10 2.64 -11.32 18.60
C GLU A 10 1.42 -11.37 17.66
N LEU A 11 0.66 -10.28 17.57
CA LEU A 11 -0.48 -10.17 16.65
C LEU A 11 -0.05 -10.25 15.18
N GLN A 12 0.99 -9.51 14.79
CA GLN A 12 1.52 -9.53 13.42
C GLN A 12 1.97 -10.94 13.02
N THR A 13 2.67 -11.62 13.92
CA THR A 13 3.13 -13.00 13.70
C THR A 13 1.96 -13.94 13.44
N SER A 14 0.92 -13.90 14.29
CA SER A 14 -0.28 -14.73 14.12
C SER A 14 -0.97 -14.49 12.77
N ILE A 15 -1.12 -13.23 12.36
CA ILE A 15 -1.76 -12.87 11.09
C ILE A 15 -0.97 -13.44 9.91
N ILE A 16 0.37 -13.32 9.92
CA ILE A 16 1.22 -13.83 8.85
C ILE A 16 1.19 -15.35 8.78
N GLU A 17 1.21 -16.04 9.92
CA GLU A 17 1.11 -17.51 9.98
C GLU A 17 -0.23 -18.03 9.45
N GLU A 18 -1.33 -17.33 9.72
CA GLU A 18 -2.63 -17.66 9.15
C GLU A 18 -2.66 -17.40 7.64
N ALA A 19 -2.11 -16.26 7.19
CA ALA A 19 -2.02 -15.93 5.77
C ALA A 19 -1.22 -16.98 4.98
N ARG A 20 -0.11 -17.48 5.54
CA ARG A 20 0.72 -18.56 4.94
C ARG A 20 -0.03 -19.88 4.73
N LYS A 21 -1.11 -20.14 5.47
CA LYS A 21 -1.96 -21.33 5.26
C LYS A 21 -2.86 -21.21 4.04
N ILE A 22 -3.12 -19.97 3.58
CA ILE A 22 -4.07 -19.66 2.51
C ILE A 22 -3.35 -19.25 1.23
N TYR A 23 -2.28 -18.47 1.34
CA TYR A 23 -1.57 -17.90 0.20
C TYR A 23 -0.24 -18.61 -0.07
N PRO A 24 0.20 -18.66 -1.35
CA PRO A 24 1.55 -19.11 -1.67
C PRO A 24 2.61 -18.26 -0.98
N GLU A 25 3.74 -18.87 -0.59
CA GLU A 25 4.84 -18.16 0.08
C GLU A 25 5.29 -16.93 -0.73
N LYS A 26 5.23 -17.02 -2.06
CA LYS A 26 5.59 -15.90 -2.94
C LYS A 26 4.75 -14.64 -2.70
N VAL A 27 3.46 -14.80 -2.40
CA VAL A 27 2.57 -13.67 -2.09
C VAL A 27 2.96 -13.06 -0.74
N ILE A 28 3.28 -13.90 0.24
CA ILE A 28 3.71 -13.46 1.58
C ILE A 28 5.04 -12.69 1.49
N GLU A 29 6.00 -13.18 0.69
CA GLU A 29 7.25 -12.46 0.42
C GLU A 29 6.98 -11.05 -0.14
N TYR A 30 6.10 -10.92 -1.14
CA TYR A 30 5.78 -9.61 -1.72
C TYR A 30 5.02 -8.68 -0.77
N TRP A 31 4.21 -9.25 0.13
CA TRP A 31 3.49 -8.46 1.14
C TRP A 31 4.42 -7.91 2.22
N LEU A 32 5.39 -8.72 2.68
CA LEU A 32 6.35 -8.31 3.71
C LEU A 32 7.47 -7.42 3.15
N GLU A 33 7.90 -7.66 1.91
CA GLU A 33 8.96 -6.90 1.24
C GLU A 33 8.52 -6.44 -0.17
N PRO A 34 7.63 -5.43 -0.25
CA PRO A 34 7.11 -4.95 -1.52
C PRO A 34 8.18 -4.20 -2.31
N LYS A 35 8.62 -4.78 -3.43
CA LYS A 35 9.72 -4.25 -4.25
C LYS A 35 9.42 -2.91 -4.93
N ASN A 36 8.15 -2.65 -5.19
CA ASN A 36 7.69 -1.48 -5.94
C ASN A 36 6.88 -0.50 -5.08
N ALA A 37 6.88 -0.64 -3.75
CA ALA A 37 6.21 0.30 -2.88
C ALA A 37 6.86 1.69 -2.92
N GLY A 38 6.03 2.73 -2.89
CA GLY A 38 6.43 4.11 -2.65
C GLY A 38 6.00 5.09 -3.74
N LYS A 39 6.48 6.33 -3.59
CA LYS A 39 6.27 7.42 -4.56
C LYS A 39 7.41 7.50 -5.56
N MET A 40 7.11 8.05 -6.74
CA MET A 40 8.10 8.39 -7.75
C MET A 40 8.02 9.89 -8.04
N ASP A 41 9.16 10.58 -7.98
CA ASP A 41 9.24 11.98 -8.39
C ASP A 41 9.29 12.10 -9.91
N ASN A 42 8.51 13.02 -10.47
CA ASN A 42 8.46 13.32 -11.92
C ASN A 42 8.28 12.07 -12.80
N PRO A 43 7.19 11.30 -12.59
CA PRO A 43 6.88 10.15 -13.43
C PRO A 43 6.48 10.59 -14.84
N ASP A 44 6.72 9.73 -15.82
CA ASP A 44 6.27 9.97 -17.20
C ASP A 44 4.81 9.54 -17.40
N GLY A 45 4.32 8.61 -16.55
CA GLY A 45 2.92 8.22 -16.47
C GLY A 45 2.46 8.09 -15.02
N PHE A 46 1.26 8.59 -14.72
CA PHE A 46 0.67 8.57 -13.38
C PHE A 46 -0.82 8.24 -13.46
N ALA A 47 -1.29 7.39 -12.56
CA ALA A 47 -2.71 7.08 -12.39
C ALA A 47 -3.06 6.96 -10.91
N ARG A 48 -4.22 7.52 -10.53
CA ARG A 48 -4.82 7.37 -9.21
C ARG A 48 -6.23 6.83 -9.38
N ILE A 49 -6.54 5.72 -8.73
CA ILE A 49 -7.82 5.03 -8.86
C ILE A 49 -8.32 4.65 -7.48
N THR A 50 -9.59 4.94 -7.22
CA THR A 50 -10.31 4.49 -6.03
C THR A 50 -11.25 3.35 -6.42
N GLY A 51 -11.05 2.19 -5.80
CA GLY A 51 -11.89 1.01 -6.02
C GLY A 51 -13.27 1.15 -5.35
N SER A 52 -14.20 0.28 -5.71
CA SER A 52 -15.54 0.25 -5.08
C SER A 52 -15.51 -0.09 -3.59
N CYS A 53 -14.44 -0.72 -3.11
CA CYS A 53 -14.17 -0.96 -1.69
C CYS A 53 -13.73 0.32 -0.94
N GLY A 54 -13.47 1.41 -1.66
CA GLY A 54 -12.97 2.67 -1.10
C GLY A 54 -11.45 2.76 -1.03
N ASP A 55 -10.69 1.67 -1.27
CA ASP A 55 -9.23 1.74 -1.31
C ASP A 55 -8.76 2.55 -2.51
N THR A 56 -7.72 3.37 -2.31
CA THR A 56 -7.11 4.16 -3.37
C THR A 56 -5.69 3.68 -3.62
N ILE A 57 -5.38 3.44 -4.89
CA ILE A 57 -4.03 3.13 -5.34
C ILE A 57 -3.52 4.23 -6.26
N GLU A 58 -2.22 4.52 -6.15
CA GLU A 58 -1.48 5.38 -7.07
C GLU A 58 -0.40 4.55 -7.76
N ILE A 59 -0.35 4.63 -9.09
CA ILE A 59 0.63 3.95 -9.94
C ILE A 59 1.43 5.01 -10.67
N SER A 60 2.75 4.95 -10.57
CA SER A 60 3.69 5.84 -11.26
C SER A 60 4.65 5.04 -12.13
N LEU A 61 4.88 5.49 -13.35
CA LEU A 61 5.74 4.84 -14.34
C LEU A 61 6.83 5.79 -14.85
N LYS A 62 8.03 5.26 -15.06
CA LYS A 62 9.12 5.92 -15.79
C LYS A 62 9.37 5.18 -17.10
N VAL A 63 9.46 5.91 -18.20
CA VAL A 63 9.57 5.34 -19.55
C VAL A 63 10.81 5.90 -20.25
N ARG A 64 11.57 5.02 -20.91
CA ARG A 64 12.69 5.40 -21.78
C ARG A 64 12.65 4.55 -23.05
N ASN A 65 12.65 5.19 -24.21
CA ASN A 65 12.64 4.53 -25.52
C ASN A 65 11.55 3.44 -25.59
N ASP A 66 10.31 3.83 -25.30
CA ASP A 66 9.13 2.94 -25.29
C ASP A 66 9.20 1.74 -24.32
N THR A 67 10.13 1.76 -23.37
CA THR A 67 10.28 0.73 -22.32
C THR A 67 10.04 1.31 -20.93
N ILE A 68 9.22 0.64 -20.11
CA ILE A 68 9.06 0.98 -18.69
C ILE A 68 10.33 0.57 -17.96
N ILE A 69 11.03 1.54 -17.36
CA ILE A 69 12.28 1.32 -16.63
C ILE A 69 12.13 1.33 -15.11
N ASP A 70 11.03 1.89 -14.60
CA ASP A 70 10.66 1.82 -13.19
C ASP A 70 9.14 1.96 -13.05
N ALA A 71 8.59 1.33 -12.01
CA ALA A 71 7.20 1.39 -11.65
C ALA A 71 7.07 1.41 -10.13
N LYS A 72 6.25 2.33 -9.61
CA LYS A 72 5.96 2.47 -8.18
C LYS A 72 4.47 2.41 -7.93
N LEU A 73 4.11 1.71 -6.86
CA LEU A 73 2.74 1.59 -6.35
C LEU A 73 2.70 2.20 -4.95
N GLU A 74 1.74 3.06 -4.71
CA GLU A 74 1.41 3.54 -3.37
C GLU A 74 -0.05 3.21 -3.07
N GLU A 75 -0.26 2.50 -1.96
CA GLU A 75 -1.58 2.24 -1.42
C GLU A 75 -1.89 3.33 -0.39
N LEU A 76 -2.86 4.18 -0.72
CA LEU A 76 -3.47 5.10 0.22
C LEU A 76 -4.70 4.38 0.77
N GLY A 77 -4.48 3.58 1.81
CA GLY A 77 -5.47 2.65 2.37
C GLY A 77 -6.82 3.29 2.69
N ILE A 78 -7.88 2.47 2.71
CA ILE A 78 -9.29 2.78 3.00
C ILE A 78 -9.63 4.27 2.88
N GLY A 79 -9.91 4.68 1.64
CA GLY A 79 -10.35 6.04 1.29
C GLY A 79 -11.54 6.53 2.12
N TRP A 80 -12.32 5.66 2.79
CA TRP A 80 -13.30 6.10 3.78
C TRP A 80 -12.70 6.96 4.91
N VAL A 81 -11.51 6.62 5.41
CA VAL A 81 -10.84 7.38 6.48
C VAL A 81 -10.22 8.65 5.91
N ALA A 82 -9.56 8.58 4.76
CA ALA A 82 -8.95 9.75 4.13
C ALA A 82 -10.00 10.78 3.65
N ASP A 83 -11.09 10.33 3.02
CA ASP A 83 -12.19 11.20 2.59
C ASP A 83 -12.93 11.80 3.78
N LYS A 84 -13.16 11.04 4.86
CA LYS A 84 -13.68 11.55 6.13
C LYS A 84 -12.75 12.60 6.74
N LEU A 85 -11.43 12.41 6.71
CA LEU A 85 -10.47 13.37 7.25
C LEU A 85 -10.36 14.63 6.38
N VAL A 86 -10.49 14.51 5.06
CA VAL A 86 -10.58 15.66 4.14
C VAL A 86 -11.89 16.42 4.35
N GLU A 87 -13.01 15.74 4.61
CA GLU A 87 -14.28 16.35 4.98
C GLU A 87 -14.19 17.02 6.37
N TYR A 88 -13.59 16.35 7.35
CA TYR A 88 -13.40 16.85 8.72
C TYR A 88 -12.49 18.08 8.76
N ASN A 89 -11.42 18.12 7.96
CA ASN A 89 -10.54 19.29 7.81
C ASN A 89 -11.10 20.40 6.91
N LYS A 90 -12.30 20.22 6.34
CA LYS A 90 -13.05 21.24 5.58
C LYS A 90 -14.22 21.83 6.36
N LEU A 91 -14.52 21.32 7.56
CA LEU A 91 -15.42 21.98 8.49
C LEU A 91 -14.65 23.07 9.26
N PRO A 92 -15.26 24.23 9.51
CA PRO A 92 -14.60 25.36 10.17
C PRO A 92 -14.09 25.02 11.57
#